data_AF-A0A1A5ICV2-F1
#
_entry.id   AF-A0A1A5ICV2-F1
#
_cell.length_a   1.000
_cell.length_b   1.000
_cell.length_c   1.000
_cell.angle_alpha   90.00
_cell.angle_beta   90.00
_cell.angle_gamma   90.00
#
_symmetry.space_group_name_H-M   'P 1'
#
loop_
_entity.id
_entity.type
_entity.pdbx_description
1 polymer ?
#
loop_
_entity_poly.entity_id
_entity_poly.type
_entity_poly.pdbx_seq_one_letter_code
_entity_poly.pdbx_strand_id
1 'polypeptide(L)' 'MTRALALSQRQAQTLLRAAEAERGIVEVKIGSAVFRLIPASIAQAPKAVDDDVSPEAFDTLDEYLAWRDRSGAGGA' A
#
# COMPACT_ATOMS: atom_id res chain seq x y z
N MET A 1 -2.15 33.28 1.82
CA MET A 1 -1.16 32.90 0.78
C MET A 1 -0.38 31.70 1.28
N THR A 2 -0.51 30.54 0.63
CA THR A 2 0.24 29.33 0.96
C THR A 2 1.45 29.23 0.04
N ARG A 3 2.65 29.09 0.61
CA ARG A 3 3.90 28.97 -0.14
C ARG A 3 4.34 27.51 -0.07
N ALA A 4 4.47 26.84 -1.21
CA ALA A 4 4.98 25.48 -1.25
C ALA A 4 6.44 25.49 -0.76
N LEU A 5 6.72 24.75 0.33
CA LEU A 5 8.09 24.49 0.76
C LEU A 5 8.56 23.25 0.02
N ALA A 6 9.63 23.40 -0.76
CA ALA A 6 10.29 22.26 -1.38
C ALA A 6 10.89 21.39 -0.27
N LEU A 7 10.32 20.21 -0.07
CA LEU A 7 10.86 19.20 0.84
C LEU A 7 12.15 18.67 0.20
N SER A 8 13.29 18.97 0.82
CA SER A 8 14.56 18.41 0.37
C SER A 8 14.58 16.90 0.59
N GLN A 9 15.37 16.18 -0.20
CA GLN A 9 15.58 14.74 -0.04
C GLN A 9 15.95 14.36 1.40
N ARG A 10 16.75 15.21 2.07
CA ARG A 10 17.17 15.02 3.47
C ARG A 10 15.98 15.06 4.44
N GLN A 11 15.05 15.99 4.24
CA GLN A 11 13.87 16.10 5.09
C GLN A 11 12.92 14.92 4.90
N ALA A 12 12.75 14.45 3.65
CA ALA A 12 11.96 13.25 3.37
C ALA A 12 12.57 12.00 4.02
N GLN A 13 13.90 11.85 3.96
CA GLN A 13 14.61 10.75 4.63
C GLN A 13 14.46 10.81 6.16
N THR A 14 14.48 12.00 6.77
CA THR A 14 14.25 12.15 8.21
C THR A 14 12.85 11.68 8.62
N LEU A 15 11.82 12.02 7.85
CA LEU A 15 10.44 11.60 8.11
C LEU A 15 10.29 10.08 7.99
N LEU A 16 10.91 9.46 6.98
CA LEU A 16 10.93 8.00 6.83
C LEU A 16 11.64 7.30 8.00
N ARG A 17 12.77 7.84 8.47
CA ARG A 17 13.49 7.29 9.63
C ARG A 17 12.66 7.39 10.92
N ALA A 18 11.94 8.49 11.10
CA ALA A 18 11.02 8.64 12.23
C ALA A 18 9.88 7.62 12.15
N ALA A 19 9.31 7.41 10.96
CA ALA A 19 8.27 6.40 10.73
C ALA A 19 8.75 4.97 11.04
N GLU A 20 9.98 4.62 10.62
CA GLU A 20 10.62 3.35 10.98
C GLU A 20 10.83 3.19 12.49
N ALA A 21 11.29 4.25 13.18
CA ALA A 21 11.51 4.23 14.61
C ALA A 21 10.20 4.00 15.39
N GLU A 22 9.11 4.62 14.94
CA GLU A 22 7.77 4.47 15.52
C GLU A 22 7.06 3.18 15.08
N ARG A 23 7.64 2.41 14.15
CA ARG A 23 7.01 1.25 13.48
C ARG A 23 5.59 1.55 12.99
N GLY A 24 5.39 2.79 12.54
CA GLY A 24 4.08 3.34 12.25
C GLY A 24 4.03 4.00 10.88
N ILE A 25 2.84 4.00 10.27
CA ILE A 25 2.61 4.77 9.04
C ILE A 25 2.54 6.24 9.43
N VAL A 26 3.38 7.07 8.82
CA VAL A 26 3.38 8.52 9.05
C VAL A 26 2.65 9.22 7.91
N GLU A 27 1.65 10.03 8.24
CA GLU A 27 0.95 10.87 7.28
C GLU A 27 1.61 12.26 7.21
N VAL A 28 2.03 12.65 6.02
CA VAL A 28 2.67 13.94 5.75
C VAL A 28 1.77 14.76 4.84
N LYS A 29 1.27 15.89 5.36
CA LYS A 29 0.47 16.83 4.58
C LYS A 29 1.37 17.85 3.88
N ILE A 30 1.36 17.85 2.55
CA ILE A 30 2.07 18.81 1.70
C ILE A 30 1.03 19.57 0.88
N GLY A 31 0.74 20.82 1.26
CA GLY A 31 -0.34 21.60 0.65
C GLY A 31 -1.72 20.98 0.93
N SER A 32 -2.46 20.64 -0.12
CA SER A 32 -3.75 19.93 -0.05
C SER A 32 -3.62 18.41 -0.16
N ALA A 33 -2.43 17.89 -0.49
CA ALA A 33 -2.20 16.46 -0.62
C ALA A 33 -1.69 15.86 0.70
N VAL A 34 -2.13 14.63 1.00
CA VAL A 34 -1.65 13.83 2.13
C VAL A 34 -0.90 12.62 1.57
N PHE A 35 0.35 12.46 1.97
CA PHE A 35 1.20 11.34 1.61
C PHE A 35 1.35 10.41 2.80
N ARG A 36 1.07 9.12 2.62
CA ARG A 36 1.41 8.09 3.61
C ARG A 36 2.82 7.59 3.35
N LEU A 37 3.69 7.75 4.34
CA LEU A 37 5.01 7.14 4.37
C LEU A 37 4.88 5.82 5.11
N ILE A 38 5.04 4.72 4.38
CA ILE A 38 4.97 3.37 4.93
C ILE A 38 6.42 2.87 5.10
N PRO A 39 6.89 2.66 6.34
CA PRO A 39 8.18 2.04 6.63
C PRO A 39 8.30 0.66 5.99
N ALA A 40 9.51 0.29 5.56
CA ALA A 40 9.79 -1.02 4.97
C ALA A 40 9.55 -2.16 5.97
N SER A 41 9.73 -1.91 7.27
CA SER A 41 9.45 -2.88 8.34
C SER A 41 7.98 -3.32 8.41
N ILE A 42 7.05 -2.51 7.90
CA ILE A 42 5.61 -2.82 7.86
C ILE A 42 5.05 -2.82 6.44
N ALA A 43 5.87 -2.53 5.45
CA ALA A 43 5.48 -2.56 4.05
C ALA A 43 5.16 -4.01 3.67
N GLN A 44 3.96 -4.22 3.11
CA GLN A 44 3.63 -5.49 2.50
C GLN A 44 4.61 -5.72 1.34
N ALA A 45 5.22 -6.91 1.29
CA ALA A 45 6.06 -7.29 0.16
C ALA A 45 5.23 -7.13 -1.13
N PRO A 46 5.81 -6.54 -2.20
CA PRO A 46 5.10 -6.39 -3.46
C PRO A 46 4.67 -7.78 -3.94
N LYS A 47 3.37 -8.03 -3.87
CA LYS A 47 2.72 -9.24 -4.34
C LYS A 47 1.86 -8.82 -5.51
N ALA A 48 2.04 -9.47 -6.65
CA ALA A 48 1.17 -9.25 -7.79
C ALA A 48 -0.27 -9.53 -7.35
N VAL A 49 -1.15 -8.56 -7.58
CA VAL A 49 -2.59 -8.83 -7.59
C VAL A 49 -2.84 -9.50 -8.93
N ASP A 50 -3.26 -10.75 -8.89
CA ASP A 50 -3.49 -11.56 -10.08
C ASP A 50 -4.89 -11.21 -10.63
N ASP A 51 -4.99 -10.04 -11.26
CA ASP A 51 -6.24 -9.49 -11.80
C ASP A 51 -6.71 -10.24 -13.07
N ASP A 52 -5.85 -11.06 -13.68
CA ASP A 52 -6.12 -11.79 -14.92
C ASP A 52 -6.65 -13.23 -14.71
N VAL A 53 -6.87 -13.65 -13.46
CA VAL A 53 -7.38 -15.00 -13.18
C VAL A 53 -8.90 -15.02 -13.33
N SER A 54 -9.36 -15.49 -14.49
CA SER A 54 -10.79 -15.70 -14.76
C SER A 54 -11.31 -16.94 -14.00
N PRO A 55 -12.60 -16.99 -13.61
CA PRO A 55 -13.19 -18.16 -12.95
C PRO A 55 -13.06 -19.47 -13.76
N GLU A 56 -12.86 -19.36 -15.06
CA GLU A 56 -12.67 -20.48 -16.00
C GLU A 56 -11.28 -21.14 -15.87
N ALA A 57 -10.34 -20.50 -15.18
CA ALA A 57 -8.99 -21.01 -14.95
C ALA A 57 -8.90 -22.05 -13.80
N PHE A 58 -10.01 -22.33 -13.11
CA PHE A 58 -10.06 -23.29 -12.01
C PHE A 58 -10.76 -24.58 -12.45
N ASP A 59 -10.09 -25.72 -12.28
CA ASP A 59 -10.64 -27.03 -12.63
C ASP A 59 -11.71 -27.49 -11.63
N THR A 60 -11.68 -26.95 -10.42
CA THR A 60 -12.63 -27.29 -9.36
C THR A 60 -13.23 -26.07 -8.68
N LEU A 61 -14.46 -26.23 -8.21
CA LEU A 61 -15.18 -25.20 -7.45
C LEU A 61 -14.43 -24.87 -6.14
N ASP A 62 -13.81 -25.86 -5.50
CA ASP A 62 -13.07 -25.66 -4.24
C ASP A 62 -11.83 -24.78 -4.45
N GLU A 63 -11.11 -24.95 -5.56
CA GLU A 63 -9.96 -24.10 -5.91
C GLU A 63 -10.39 -22.66 -6.21
N TYR A 64 -11.48 -22.49 -6.95
CA TYR A 64 -12.07 -21.19 -7.21
C TYR A 64 -12.48 -20.48 -5.91
N LEU A 65 -13.20 -21.18 -5.01
CA LEU A 65 -13.63 -20.61 -3.73
C LEU A 65 -12.44 -20.23 -2.86
N ALA A 66 -11.41 -21.09 -2.77
CA ALA A 66 -10.18 -20.80 -2.03
C ALA A 66 -9.41 -19.60 -2.60
N TRP A 67 -9.42 -19.39 -3.91
CA TRP A 67 -8.86 -18.19 -4.53
C TRP A 67 -9.73 -16.95 -4.24
N ARG A 68 -11.05 -17.02 -4.46
CA ARG A 68 -11.98 -15.91 -4.26
C ARG A 68 -11.92 -15.37 -2.83
N ASP A 69 -11.91 -16.27 -1.85
CA ASP A 69 -11.88 -15.91 -0.42
C ASP A 69 -10.54 -15.26 -0.03
N ARG A 70 -9.45 -15.57 -0.74
CA ARG A 70 -8.14 -14.90 -0.58
C ARG A 70 -8.05 -13.57 -1.34
N SER A 71 -8.67 -13.48 -2.50
CA SER A 71 -8.54 -12.34 -3.43
C SER A 71 -9.55 -11.22 -3.16
N GLY A 72 -10.56 -11.45 -2.33
CA GLY A 72 -11.59 -10.43 -2.01
C GLY A 72 -12.55 -10.13 -3.17
N ALA A 73 -12.50 -10.93 -4.24
CA ALA A 73 -13.30 -10.75 -5.47
C ALA A 73 -14.82 -11.03 -5.30
N GLY A 74 -15.26 -11.35 -4.08
CA GLY A 74 -16.66 -11.63 -3.75
C GLY A 74 -17.49 -10.42 -3.30
N GLY A 75 -16.93 -9.19 -3.34
CA GLY A 75 -17.64 -7.98 -2.95
C GLY A 75 -18.50 -7.41 -4.09
N ALA A 76 -19.79 -7.72 -4.08
CA ALA A 76 -20.84 -7.00 -4.81
C ALA A 76 -21.71 -6.21 -3.82
#